data_AF-A0A3A6NKQ5-F1
#
_entry.id   AF-A0A3A6NKQ5-F1
#
_cell.length_a   1.000
_cell.length_b   1.000
_cell.length_c   1.000
_cell.angle_alpha   90.00
_cell.angle_beta   90.00
_cell.angle_gamma   90.00
#
_symmetry.space_group_name_H-M   'P 1'
#
loop_
_entity.id
_entity.type
_entity.pdbx_description
1 polymer ?
#
loop_
_entity_poly.entity_id
_entity_poly.type
_entity_poly.pdbx_seq_one_letter_code
_entity_poly.pdbx_strand_id
1 'polypeptide(L)'
;MAAVLFPARNPGEVCYLDRVIAFPGGPGREHVITDQPMRLRWGPWRVSRVIQAHVGAAAVYEDFRADCLRAGRDPSAQMPPHFSLEGGLQDTALALLRHRADAQAQARVCYLAALLEALLNAPSPVLRSDLIRRVYQEVERLSAQLSLRWRGGESRFIPPVNQDAADPRRFERTVASLATLREFLETIQALSQERYQILSRDYVFYYPPRLRHLLS
;
A
#
# COMPACT_ATOMS: atom_id res chain seq x y z
N MET A 1 -14.83 46.90 15.76
CA MET A 1 -16.08 46.22 15.36
C MET A 1 -16.22 46.31 13.85
N ALA A 2 -16.03 45.20 13.14
CA ALA A 2 -16.43 45.03 11.75
C ALA A 2 -16.73 43.53 11.57
N ALA A 3 -18.01 43.22 11.39
CA ALA A 3 -18.50 41.88 11.09
C ALA A 3 -18.35 41.64 9.58
N VAL A 4 -17.71 40.54 9.20
CA VAL A 4 -17.72 40.08 7.81
C VAL A 4 -18.76 38.98 7.69
N LEU A 5 -19.81 39.29 6.92
CA LEU A 5 -20.93 38.43 6.56
C LEU A 5 -20.46 37.27 5.69
N PHE A 6 -20.77 36.05 6.11
CA PHE A 6 -20.67 34.85 5.27
C PHE A 6 -21.85 34.80 4.30
N PRO A 7 -21.65 34.52 3.00
CA PRO A 7 -22.75 34.12 2.14
C PRO A 7 -23.14 32.66 2.41
N ALA A 8 -24.43 32.44 2.65
CA ALA A 8 -25.02 31.11 2.69
C ALA A 8 -25.00 30.47 1.29
N ARG A 9 -24.63 29.18 1.19
CA ARG A 9 -24.85 28.35 0.00
C ARG A 9 -25.38 26.95 0.37
N ASN A 10 -26.49 26.64 -0.31
CA ASN A 10 -27.28 25.44 -0.58
C ASN A 10 -27.11 24.11 0.21
N PRO A 11 -28.24 23.46 0.58
CA PRO A 11 -28.27 22.10 1.09
C PRO A 11 -28.21 21.10 -0.08
N GLY A 12 -27.02 20.55 -0.34
CA GLY A 12 -26.85 19.56 -1.41
C GLY A 12 -25.44 19.02 -1.64
N GLU A 13 -24.41 19.48 -0.91
CA GLU A 13 -23.06 18.92 -1.04
C GLU A 13 -22.82 17.80 -0.02
N VAL A 14 -22.91 16.56 -0.48
CA VAL A 14 -22.12 15.46 0.10
C VAL A 14 -20.95 15.23 -0.84
N CYS A 15 -19.79 15.76 -0.47
CA CYS A 15 -18.51 15.25 -0.93
C CYS A 15 -17.51 15.40 0.22
N TYR A 16 -17.37 14.34 1.03
CA TYR A 16 -16.30 14.23 2.00
C TYR A 16 -14.98 13.97 1.24
N LEU A 17 -14.40 15.02 0.70
CA LEU A 17 -13.02 15.00 0.19
C LEU A 17 -12.11 15.68 1.20
N ASP A 18 -11.22 14.84 1.74
CA ASP A 18 -9.79 15.07 1.69
C ASP A 18 -9.23 16.32 2.36
N ARG A 19 -8.83 16.15 3.62
CA ARG A 19 -7.54 16.73 4.05
C ARG A 19 -6.41 15.88 3.49
N VAL A 20 -6.08 16.06 2.21
CA VAL A 20 -4.76 15.66 1.70
C VAL A 20 -3.74 16.54 2.40
N ILE A 21 -2.91 15.97 3.27
CA ILE A 21 -1.74 16.66 3.79
C ILE A 21 -0.79 16.87 2.61
N ALA A 22 -0.72 18.10 2.11
CA ALA A 22 0.22 18.50 1.09
C ALA A 22 1.63 18.47 1.69
N PHE A 23 2.51 17.63 1.14
CA PHE A 23 3.93 17.62 1.50
C PHE A 23 4.67 18.66 0.65
N PRO A 24 5.22 19.75 1.22
CA PRO A 24 5.77 20.87 0.45
C PRO A 24 7.04 20.49 -0.34
N GLY A 25 7.06 20.87 -1.63
CA GLY A 25 8.05 20.52 -2.64
C GLY A 25 9.24 21.48 -2.77
N GLY A 26 10.24 21.44 -1.87
CA GLY A 26 11.45 22.28 -1.93
C GLY A 26 12.78 21.49 -1.89
N PRO A 27 13.95 22.18 -1.91
CA PRO A 27 15.25 21.54 -1.68
C PRO A 27 15.25 20.67 -0.40
N GLY A 28 15.87 19.47 -0.45
CA GLY A 28 15.82 18.46 0.62
C GLY A 28 14.91 17.25 0.35
N ARG A 29 14.27 17.18 -0.82
CA ARG A 29 13.36 16.10 -1.26
C ARG A 29 13.99 14.97 -2.06
N GLU A 30 15.31 14.81 -2.01
CA GLU A 30 16.03 13.71 -2.69
C GLU A 30 15.56 12.31 -2.24
N HIS A 31 14.95 12.24 -1.07
CA HIS A 31 14.36 11.02 -0.53
C HIS A 31 12.95 10.74 -1.09
N VAL A 32 12.35 11.65 -1.84
CA VAL A 32 11.01 11.47 -2.42
C VAL A 32 11.10 10.72 -3.74
N ILE A 33 10.45 9.55 -3.83
CA ILE A 33 10.34 8.79 -5.08
C ILE A 33 9.11 9.28 -5.85
N THR A 34 7.95 9.29 -5.18
CA THR A 34 6.73 9.88 -5.69
C THR A 34 5.76 10.20 -4.55
N ASP A 35 4.88 11.17 -4.77
CA ASP A 35 3.75 11.50 -3.88
C ASP A 35 2.44 10.84 -4.32
N GLN A 36 2.34 10.47 -5.60
CA GLN A 36 1.16 9.90 -6.23
C GLN A 36 1.57 8.85 -7.27
N PRO A 37 0.85 7.73 -7.41
CA PRO A 37 -0.44 7.43 -6.79
C PRO A 37 -0.33 7.01 -5.31
N MET A 38 0.86 6.59 -4.89
CA MET A 38 1.16 6.25 -3.49
C MET A 38 2.37 7.06 -3.05
N ARG A 39 2.49 7.30 -1.74
CA ARG A 39 3.65 8.01 -1.18
C ARG A 39 4.81 7.05 -1.00
N LEU A 40 5.78 7.13 -1.91
CA LEU A 40 6.97 6.30 -1.90
C LEU A 40 8.20 7.17 -1.61
N ARG A 41 9.06 6.70 -0.70
CA ARG A 41 10.24 7.41 -0.20
C ARG A 41 11.45 6.49 -0.10
N TRP A 42 12.65 7.06 -0.14
CA TRP A 42 13.87 6.42 0.31
C TRP A 42 14.02 6.65 1.81
N GLY A 43 14.11 5.58 2.59
CA GLY A 43 14.50 5.65 3.99
C GLY A 43 16.02 5.79 4.11
N PRO A 44 16.57 6.60 5.04
CA PRO A 44 18.02 6.70 5.24
C PRO A 44 18.60 5.49 6.01
N TRP A 45 17.74 4.59 6.49
CA TRP A 45 18.15 3.51 7.37
C TRP A 45 18.88 2.38 6.63
N ARG A 46 19.80 1.73 7.34
CA ARG A 46 20.56 0.57 6.83
C ARG A 46 19.78 -0.76 6.91
N VAL A 47 18.47 -0.69 7.12
CA VAL A 47 17.61 -1.87 7.17
C VAL A 47 17.52 -2.52 5.79
N SER A 48 17.34 -3.84 5.77
CA SER A 48 17.20 -4.62 4.54
C SER A 48 15.77 -4.59 3.98
N ARG A 49 14.79 -4.30 4.84
CA ARG A 49 13.36 -4.44 4.60
C ARG A 49 12.75 -3.11 4.18
N VAL A 50 11.68 -3.20 3.39
CA VAL A 50 10.80 -2.03 3.15
C VAL A 50 9.99 -1.82 4.42
N ILE A 51 9.78 -0.57 4.80
CA ILE A 51 8.87 -0.24 5.90
C ILE A 51 7.67 0.51 5.39
N GLN A 52 6.53 0.30 6.04
CA GLN A 52 5.29 0.98 5.77
C GLN A 52 4.86 1.73 7.03
N ALA A 53 4.71 3.05 6.94
CA ALA A 53 4.31 3.90 8.06
C ALA A 53 3.01 4.62 7.74
N HIS A 54 2.14 4.79 8.74
CA HIS A 54 0.95 5.63 8.60
C HIS A 54 1.36 7.09 8.36
N VAL A 55 0.61 7.84 7.55
CA VAL A 55 0.95 9.23 7.17
C VAL A 55 1.18 10.15 8.37
N GLY A 56 0.44 9.97 9.46
CA GLY A 56 0.65 10.75 10.69
C GLY A 56 2.01 10.48 11.35
N ALA A 57 2.43 9.22 11.42
CA ALA A 57 3.74 8.83 11.94
C ALA A 57 4.88 9.26 11.00
N ALA A 58 4.66 9.12 9.69
CA ALA A 58 5.58 9.59 8.67
C ALA A 58 5.78 11.11 8.74
N ALA A 59 4.72 11.90 8.91
CA ALA A 59 4.82 13.36 9.03
C ALA A 59 5.72 13.79 10.20
N VAL A 60 5.53 13.21 11.39
CA VAL A 60 6.40 13.47 12.56
C VAL A 60 7.86 13.13 12.26
N TYR A 61 8.10 12.03 11.54
CA TYR A 61 9.45 11.67 11.12
C TYR A 61 10.02 12.64 10.07
N GLU A 62 9.22 13.13 9.13
CA GLU A 62 9.68 14.09 8.11
C GLU A 62 10.06 15.44 8.74
N ASP A 63 9.33 15.90 9.77
CA ASP A 63 9.68 17.09 10.54
C ASP A 63 11.03 16.88 11.26
N PHE A 64 11.18 15.76 11.97
CA PHE A 64 12.44 15.38 12.62
C PHE A 64 13.60 15.30 11.62
N ARG A 65 13.36 14.70 10.45
CA ARG A 65 14.35 14.58 9.38
C ARG A 65 14.77 15.95 8.87
N ALA A 66 13.82 16.85 8.62
CA ALA A 66 14.12 18.21 8.17
C ALA A 66 14.97 18.96 9.20
N ASP A 67 14.68 18.81 10.50
CA ASP A 67 15.47 19.40 11.58
C ASP A 67 16.90 18.85 11.65
N CYS A 68 17.05 17.54 11.50
CA CYS A 68 18.37 16.90 11.42
C CYS A 68 19.18 17.44 10.24
N LEU A 69 18.59 17.51 9.05
CA LEU A 69 19.29 18.02 7.86
C LEU A 69 19.68 19.49 7.99
N ARG A 70 18.80 20.34 8.54
CA ARG A 70 19.11 21.76 8.83
C ARG A 70 20.28 21.90 9.81
N ALA A 71 20.39 20.98 10.76
CA ALA A 71 21.47 20.95 11.75
C ALA A 71 22.72 20.15 11.28
N GLY A 72 22.76 19.63 10.06
CA GLY A 72 23.86 18.79 9.56
C GLY A 72 23.98 17.42 10.26
N ARG A 73 22.91 16.93 10.89
CA ARG A 73 22.85 15.65 11.60
C ARG A 73 22.24 14.54 10.75
N ASP A 74 22.59 13.30 11.05
CA ASP A 74 22.04 12.12 10.38
C ASP A 74 20.59 11.82 10.83
N PRO A 75 19.59 11.83 9.93
CA PRO A 75 18.21 11.48 10.25
C PRO A 75 17.95 9.98 10.43
N SER A 76 18.97 9.12 10.30
CA SER A 76 18.84 7.66 10.44
C SER A 76 18.67 7.18 11.88
N ALA A 77 18.89 8.05 12.87
CA ALA A 77 18.81 7.70 14.30
C ALA A 77 17.40 7.33 14.79
N GLN A 78 16.36 7.70 14.05
CA GLN A 78 14.96 7.40 14.40
C GLN A 78 14.22 6.84 13.19
N MET A 79 13.34 5.88 13.45
CA MET A 79 12.36 5.38 12.48
C MET A 79 10.95 5.76 12.95
N PRO A 80 10.01 6.09 12.04
CA PRO A 80 8.61 6.21 12.43
C PRO A 80 8.09 4.86 12.93
N PRO A 81 7.07 4.83 13.81
CA PRO A 81 6.28 3.63 14.02
C PRO A 81 5.79 3.04 12.68
N HIS A 82 6.11 1.77 12.43
CA HIS A 82 5.98 1.16 11.11
C HIS A 82 5.66 -0.33 11.16
N PHE A 83 5.16 -0.84 10.05
CA PHE A 83 5.18 -2.25 9.69
C PHE A 83 6.48 -2.55 8.92
N SER A 84 7.21 -3.58 9.34
CA SER A 84 8.29 -4.15 8.53
C SER A 84 7.68 -5.09 7.50
N LEU A 85 7.98 -4.89 6.22
CA LEU A 85 7.47 -5.71 5.13
C LEU A 85 8.52 -6.76 4.77
N GLU A 86 8.13 -8.03 4.90
CA GLU A 86 8.96 -9.22 4.68
C GLU A 86 8.29 -10.18 3.71
N GLY A 87 9.06 -11.13 3.17
CA GLY A 87 8.56 -12.14 2.24
C GLY A 87 7.65 -11.59 1.15
N GLY A 88 6.42 -12.13 1.07
CA GLY A 88 5.42 -11.72 0.09
C GLY A 88 5.00 -10.25 0.20
N LEU A 89 5.01 -9.65 1.40
CA LEU A 89 4.74 -8.22 1.60
C LEU A 89 5.84 -7.36 0.99
N GLN A 90 7.09 -7.80 1.14
CA GLN A 90 8.23 -7.11 0.55
C GLN A 90 8.16 -7.18 -0.99
N ASP A 91 7.84 -8.35 -1.55
CA ASP A 91 7.67 -8.51 -3.00
C ASP A 91 6.55 -7.61 -3.54
N THR A 92 5.42 -7.53 -2.83
CA THR A 92 4.34 -6.59 -3.16
C THR A 92 4.83 -5.14 -3.11
N ALA A 93 5.56 -4.74 -2.08
CA ALA A 93 6.09 -3.38 -1.99
C ALA A 93 7.08 -3.05 -3.12
N LEU A 94 7.94 -3.99 -3.52
CA LEU A 94 8.86 -3.83 -4.65
C LEU A 94 8.11 -3.68 -5.97
N ALA A 95 7.00 -4.41 -6.14
CA ALA A 95 6.14 -4.26 -7.31
C ALA A 95 5.45 -2.91 -7.37
N LEU A 96 4.98 -2.39 -6.23
CA LEU A 96 4.43 -1.03 -6.14
C LEU A 96 5.46 0.04 -6.52
N LEU A 97 6.73 -0.17 -6.16
CA LEU A 97 7.85 0.71 -6.56
C LEU A 97 8.12 0.66 -8.06
N ARG A 98 8.11 -0.54 -8.66
CA ARG A 98 8.30 -0.70 -10.10
C ARG A 98 7.24 0.08 -10.88
N HIS A 99 5.99 -0.02 -10.43
CA HIS A 99 4.83 0.63 -11.02
C HIS A 99 4.49 1.99 -10.39
N ARG A 100 5.49 2.69 -9.81
CA ARG A 100 5.33 3.94 -9.06
C ARG A 100 4.60 5.08 -9.79
N ALA A 101 4.55 5.06 -11.11
CA ALA A 101 3.92 6.10 -11.93
C ALA A 101 2.53 5.68 -12.47
N ASP A 102 2.09 4.45 -12.23
CA ASP A 102 0.86 3.89 -12.80
C ASP A 102 -0.07 3.40 -11.69
N ALA A 103 -1.11 4.21 -11.42
CA ALA A 103 -2.13 3.89 -10.41
C ALA A 103 -2.89 2.61 -10.72
N GLN A 104 -3.18 2.36 -12.00
CA GLN A 104 -3.92 1.18 -12.42
C GLN A 104 -3.06 -0.08 -12.25
N ALA A 105 -1.78 -0.01 -12.60
CA ALA A 105 -0.85 -1.11 -12.35
C ALA A 105 -0.66 -1.38 -10.85
N GLN A 106 -0.58 -0.35 -10.01
CA GLN A 106 -0.50 -0.53 -8.54
C GLN A 106 -1.76 -1.19 -7.96
N ALA A 107 -2.96 -0.75 -8.38
CA ALA A 107 -4.21 -1.39 -7.97
C ALA A 107 -4.23 -2.88 -8.38
N ARG A 108 -3.74 -3.20 -9.58
CA ARG A 108 -3.62 -4.58 -10.06
C ARG A 108 -2.57 -5.41 -9.30
N VAL A 109 -1.50 -4.78 -8.81
CA VAL A 109 -0.54 -5.41 -7.88
C VAL A 109 -1.26 -5.79 -6.57
N CYS A 110 -2.07 -4.89 -6.00
CA CYS A 110 -2.87 -5.20 -4.81
C CYS A 110 -3.88 -6.32 -5.06
N TYR A 111 -4.52 -6.35 -6.24
CA TYR A 111 -5.43 -7.43 -6.62
C TYR A 111 -4.72 -8.79 -6.69
N LEU A 112 -3.57 -8.83 -7.35
CA LEU A 112 -2.77 -10.04 -7.46
C LEU A 112 -2.25 -10.52 -6.10
N ALA A 113 -1.83 -9.60 -5.23
CA ALA A 113 -1.48 -9.93 -3.85
C ALA A 113 -2.66 -10.56 -3.09
N ALA A 114 -3.87 -10.03 -3.27
CA ALA A 114 -5.07 -10.60 -2.64
C ALA A 114 -5.46 -11.98 -3.19
N LEU A 115 -5.26 -12.23 -4.49
CA LEU A 115 -5.45 -13.57 -5.07
C LEU A 115 -4.47 -14.59 -4.48
N LEU A 116 -3.20 -14.22 -4.36
CA LEU A 116 -2.16 -15.09 -3.76
C LEU A 116 -2.43 -15.38 -2.28
N GLU A 117 -2.82 -14.34 -1.53
CA GLU A 117 -3.26 -14.47 -0.14
C GLU A 117 -4.43 -15.45 -0.01
N ALA A 118 -5.45 -15.31 -0.87
CA ALA A 118 -6.62 -16.18 -0.86
C ALA A 118 -6.24 -17.64 -1.18
N LEU A 119 -5.40 -17.85 -2.18
CA LEU A 119 -4.93 -19.19 -2.58
C LEU A 119 -4.19 -19.91 -1.45
N LEU A 120 -3.46 -19.18 -0.61
CA LEU A 120 -2.59 -19.77 0.41
C LEU A 120 -3.24 -19.82 1.80
N ASN A 121 -4.11 -18.87 2.14
CA ASN A 121 -4.61 -18.71 3.51
C ASN A 121 -6.14 -18.84 3.65
N ALA A 122 -6.92 -18.81 2.56
CA ALA A 122 -8.38 -18.76 2.65
C ALA A 122 -9.06 -19.93 1.92
N PRO A 123 -9.24 -21.09 2.56
CA PRO A 123 -9.90 -22.22 1.92
C PRO A 123 -11.38 -21.88 1.64
N SER A 124 -11.75 -21.79 0.37
CA SER A 124 -13.14 -21.60 -0.07
C SER A 124 -13.63 -22.78 -0.90
N PRO A 125 -14.95 -22.99 -1.04
CA PRO A 125 -15.51 -23.98 -1.96
C PRO A 125 -14.94 -23.89 -3.38
N VAL A 126 -14.73 -22.67 -3.91
CA VAL A 126 -14.13 -22.45 -5.23
C VAL A 126 -12.73 -23.07 -5.30
N LEU A 127 -11.90 -22.85 -4.29
CA LEU A 127 -10.52 -23.36 -4.26
C LEU A 127 -10.43 -24.87 -4.01
N ARG A 128 -11.51 -25.51 -3.56
CA ARG A 128 -11.59 -26.97 -3.38
C ARG A 128 -12.21 -27.71 -4.57
N SER A 129 -12.57 -26.96 -5.63
CA SER A 129 -13.16 -27.50 -6.85
C SER A 129 -12.21 -27.36 -8.03
N ASP A 130 -12.62 -27.85 -9.21
CA ASP A 130 -11.91 -27.65 -10.47
C ASP A 130 -11.80 -26.17 -10.89
N LEU A 131 -12.63 -25.29 -10.30
CA LEU A 131 -12.59 -23.85 -10.51
C LEU A 131 -11.28 -23.20 -10.04
N ILE A 132 -10.50 -23.84 -9.16
CA ILE A 132 -9.17 -23.36 -8.74
C ILE A 132 -8.25 -23.12 -9.95
N ARG A 133 -8.39 -23.89 -11.03
CA ARG A 133 -7.59 -23.73 -12.24
C ARG A 133 -7.81 -22.36 -12.90
N ARG A 134 -9.03 -21.82 -12.82
CA ARG A 134 -9.34 -20.47 -13.32
C ARG A 134 -8.69 -19.38 -12.48
N VAL A 135 -8.62 -19.58 -11.17
CA VAL A 135 -7.92 -18.66 -10.26
C VAL A 135 -6.42 -18.65 -10.54
N TYR A 136 -5.79 -19.81 -10.74
CA TYR A 136 -4.38 -19.89 -11.15
C TYR A 136 -4.11 -19.22 -12.50
N GLN A 137 -4.97 -19.45 -13.50
CA GLN A 137 -4.87 -18.78 -14.80
C GLN A 137 -4.92 -17.26 -14.67
N GLU A 138 -5.78 -16.75 -13.78
CA GLU A 138 -5.87 -15.32 -13.50
C GLU A 138 -4.60 -14.78 -12.84
N VAL A 139 -4.05 -15.51 -11.87
CA VAL A 139 -2.76 -15.18 -11.23
C VAL A 139 -1.62 -15.18 -12.25
N GLU A 140 -1.52 -16.18 -13.11
CA GLU A 140 -0.49 -16.27 -14.15
C GLU A 140 -0.60 -15.10 -15.15
N ARG A 141 -1.82 -14.81 -15.61
CA ARG A 141 -2.10 -13.69 -16.52
C ARG A 141 -1.68 -12.36 -15.91
N LEU A 142 -2.08 -12.08 -14.67
CA LEU A 142 -1.73 -10.83 -13.99
C LEU A 142 -0.23 -10.75 -13.70
N SER A 143 0.40 -11.85 -13.28
CA SER A 143 1.84 -11.91 -13.02
C SER A 143 2.66 -11.60 -14.27
N ALA A 144 2.26 -12.18 -15.41
CA ALA A 144 2.88 -11.91 -16.70
C ALA A 144 2.72 -10.43 -17.10
N GLN A 145 1.50 -9.88 -16.98
CA GLN A 145 1.23 -8.49 -17.32
C GLN A 145 1.97 -7.49 -16.42
N LEU A 146 2.19 -7.81 -15.15
CA LEU A 146 2.90 -6.96 -14.19
C LEU A 146 4.41 -7.24 -14.14
N SER A 147 4.89 -8.20 -14.96
CA SER A 147 6.28 -8.70 -14.96
C SER A 147 6.77 -9.09 -13.56
N LEU A 148 5.90 -9.72 -12.76
CA LEU A 148 6.12 -9.98 -11.34
C LEU A 148 6.35 -11.46 -11.10
N ARG A 149 7.36 -11.78 -10.30
CA ARG A 149 7.63 -13.12 -9.77
C ARG A 149 7.82 -13.00 -8.26
N TRP A 150 6.97 -13.67 -7.48
CA TRP A 150 7.15 -13.78 -6.04
C TRP A 150 8.22 -14.82 -5.73
N ARG A 151 9.12 -14.49 -4.82
CA ARG A 151 10.27 -15.34 -4.49
C ARG A 151 9.93 -16.44 -3.48
N GLY A 152 8.67 -16.51 -3.05
CA GLY A 152 8.21 -17.44 -2.01
C GLY A 152 8.74 -17.07 -0.61
N GLY A 153 8.33 -17.83 0.40
CA GLY A 153 8.88 -17.75 1.76
C GLY A 153 7.87 -17.40 2.86
N GLU A 154 6.90 -16.54 2.58
CA GLU A 154 5.85 -16.16 3.54
C GLU A 154 4.48 -16.11 2.86
N SER A 155 3.42 -16.48 3.59
CA SER A 155 2.08 -16.57 3.04
C SER A 155 1.31 -15.25 3.01
N ARG A 156 1.90 -14.15 3.48
CA ARG A 156 1.27 -12.82 3.50
C ARG A 156 1.74 -11.98 2.32
N PHE A 157 0.79 -11.46 1.55
CA PHE A 157 1.02 -10.68 0.33
C PHE A 157 0.35 -9.31 0.40
N ILE A 158 -0.74 -9.19 1.17
CA ILE A 158 -1.49 -7.94 1.31
C ILE A 158 -0.80 -7.05 2.37
N PRO A 159 -0.31 -5.84 2.00
CA PRO A 159 0.28 -4.93 2.96
C PRO A 159 -0.71 -4.58 4.09
N PRO A 160 -0.30 -4.69 5.36
CA PRO A 160 -1.20 -4.55 6.51
C PRO A 160 -1.68 -3.10 6.67
N VAL A 161 -2.83 -2.88 7.29
CA VAL A 161 -3.26 -1.56 7.75
C VAL A 161 -3.72 -1.66 9.21
N ASN A 162 -3.85 -0.52 9.89
CA ASN A 162 -4.16 -0.47 11.32
C ASN A 162 -5.50 -1.16 11.64
N GLN A 163 -6.45 -1.13 10.71
CA GLN A 163 -7.76 -1.79 10.84
C GLN A 163 -7.63 -3.31 10.95
N ASP A 164 -6.56 -3.91 10.42
CA ASP A 164 -6.34 -5.36 10.50
C ASP A 164 -6.05 -5.81 11.94
N ALA A 165 -5.64 -4.91 12.84
CA ALA A 165 -5.44 -5.23 14.25
C ALA A 165 -6.75 -5.54 14.98
N ALA A 166 -7.86 -4.92 14.57
CA ALA A 166 -9.18 -5.17 15.14
C ALA A 166 -9.77 -6.50 14.67
N ASP A 167 -9.47 -6.91 13.43
CA ASP A 167 -9.97 -8.16 12.85
C ASP A 167 -8.96 -8.80 11.89
N PRO A 168 -7.93 -9.51 12.43
CA PRO A 168 -6.85 -10.06 11.62
C PRO A 168 -7.28 -11.12 10.60
N ARG A 169 -8.45 -11.74 10.80
CA ARG A 169 -9.01 -12.80 9.96
C ARG A 169 -10.19 -12.34 9.10
N ARG A 170 -10.46 -11.02 9.02
CA ARG A 170 -11.55 -10.47 8.18
C ARG A 170 -11.48 -11.02 6.76
N PHE A 171 -10.30 -10.93 6.15
CA PHE A 171 -10.06 -11.38 4.79
C PHE A 171 -10.36 -12.88 4.61
N GLU A 172 -9.75 -13.73 5.44
CA GLU A 172 -9.93 -15.19 5.39
C GLU A 172 -11.41 -15.59 5.55
N ARG A 173 -12.11 -15.00 6.53
CA ARG A 173 -13.53 -15.30 6.78
C ARG A 173 -14.42 -14.87 5.62
N THR A 174 -14.19 -13.69 5.04
CA THR A 174 -14.95 -13.21 3.89
C THR A 174 -14.76 -14.10 2.67
N VAL A 175 -13.53 -14.58 2.43
CA VAL A 175 -13.23 -15.43 1.27
C VAL A 175 -13.71 -16.87 1.45
N ALA A 176 -13.67 -17.40 2.67
CA ALA A 176 -14.03 -18.79 2.97
C ALA A 176 -15.49 -19.15 2.66
N SER A 177 -16.41 -18.17 2.68
CA SER A 177 -17.83 -18.39 2.40
C SER A 177 -18.20 -18.34 0.91
N LEU A 178 -17.27 -17.99 0.02
CA LEU A 178 -17.57 -17.74 -1.40
C LEU A 178 -17.71 -19.06 -2.17
N ALA A 179 -18.89 -19.29 -2.75
CA ALA A 179 -19.24 -20.56 -3.38
C ALA A 179 -19.08 -20.57 -4.91
N THR A 180 -19.14 -19.40 -5.55
CA THR A 180 -19.03 -19.28 -7.00
C THR A 180 -17.75 -18.56 -7.43
N LEU A 181 -17.21 -18.93 -8.59
CA LEU A 181 -16.00 -18.29 -9.14
C LEU A 181 -16.21 -16.79 -9.35
N ARG A 182 -17.41 -16.38 -9.80
CA ARG A 182 -17.75 -14.98 -10.02
C ARG A 182 -17.70 -14.19 -8.72
N GLU A 183 -18.41 -14.63 -7.69
CA GLU A 183 -18.41 -13.97 -6.37
C GLU A 183 -17.00 -13.94 -5.77
N PHE A 184 -16.24 -15.02 -5.95
CA PHE A 184 -14.85 -15.08 -5.52
C PHE A 184 -14.01 -13.96 -6.15
N LEU A 185 -13.99 -13.87 -7.48
CA LEU A 185 -13.18 -12.87 -8.18
C LEU A 185 -13.64 -11.43 -7.90
N GLU A 186 -14.96 -11.18 -7.90
CA GLU A 186 -15.54 -9.87 -7.61
C GLU A 186 -15.25 -9.42 -6.17
N THR A 187 -15.35 -10.32 -5.20
CA THR A 187 -15.08 -10.01 -3.78
C THR A 187 -13.60 -9.73 -3.56
N ILE A 188 -12.69 -10.55 -4.12
CA ILE A 188 -11.24 -10.31 -4.01
C ILE A 188 -10.88 -8.97 -4.67
N GLN A 189 -11.49 -8.65 -5.81
CA GLN A 189 -11.28 -7.38 -6.48
C GLN A 189 -11.72 -6.21 -5.60
N ALA A 190 -12.92 -6.26 -5.03
CA ALA A 190 -13.44 -5.22 -4.13
C ALA A 190 -12.54 -5.02 -2.90
N LEU A 191 -12.16 -6.10 -2.21
CA LEU A 191 -11.28 -6.04 -1.04
C LEU A 191 -9.90 -5.47 -1.38
N SER A 192 -9.34 -5.86 -2.53
CA SER A 192 -8.04 -5.35 -2.98
C SER A 192 -8.09 -3.87 -3.38
N GLN A 193 -9.21 -3.42 -3.93
CA GLN A 193 -9.44 -2.02 -4.29
C GLN A 193 -9.59 -1.15 -3.03
N GLU A 194 -10.37 -1.61 -2.05
CA GLU A 194 -10.48 -0.97 -0.72
C GLU A 194 -9.10 -0.84 -0.08
N ARG A 195 -8.31 -1.93 -0.12
CA ARG A 195 -6.94 -1.94 0.40
C ARG A 195 -6.05 -0.93 -0.31
N TYR A 196 -6.07 -0.90 -1.64
CA TYR A 196 -5.28 0.04 -2.43
C TYR A 196 -5.61 1.50 -2.09
N GLN A 197 -6.90 1.82 -1.93
CA GLN A 197 -7.35 3.16 -1.52
C GLN A 197 -6.83 3.55 -0.14
N ILE A 198 -6.89 2.64 0.84
CA ILE A 198 -6.35 2.90 2.18
C ILE A 198 -4.83 3.11 2.11
N LEU A 199 -4.10 2.24 1.40
CA LEU A 199 -2.64 2.33 1.32
C LEU A 199 -2.17 3.60 0.60
N SER A 200 -2.84 4.00 -0.49
CA SER A 200 -2.51 5.22 -1.23
C SER A 200 -2.81 6.49 -0.42
N ARG A 201 -3.90 6.50 0.34
CA ARG A 201 -4.32 7.65 1.14
C ARG A 201 -3.58 7.78 2.46
N ASP A 202 -3.42 6.68 3.21
CA ASP A 202 -3.09 6.72 4.64
C ASP A 202 -1.68 6.21 4.96
N TYR A 203 -0.91 5.73 3.98
CA TYR A 203 0.41 5.15 4.20
C TYR A 203 1.52 5.75 3.33
N VAL A 204 2.74 5.65 3.85
CA VAL A 204 4.00 5.97 3.20
C VAL A 204 4.89 4.73 3.23
N PHE A 205 5.44 4.36 2.08
CA PHE A 205 6.41 3.27 1.95
C PHE A 205 7.81 3.84 1.88
N TYR A 206 8.68 3.40 2.77
CA TYR A 206 10.09 3.77 2.74
C TYR A 206 10.94 2.57 2.30
N TYR A 207 11.62 2.74 1.18
CA TYR A 207 12.50 1.76 0.59
C TYR A 207 13.94 1.99 1.07
N PRO A 208 14.69 0.93 1.40
CA PRO A 208 16.08 1.08 1.79
C PRO A 208 16.96 1.54 0.61
N PRO A 209 18.03 2.33 0.85
CA PRO A 209 18.83 2.95 -0.21
C PRO A 209 19.46 1.94 -1.17
N ARG A 210 19.76 0.74 -0.67
CA ARG A 210 20.32 -0.36 -1.48
C ARG A 210 19.43 -0.76 -2.65
N LEU A 211 18.13 -0.46 -2.62
CA LEU A 211 17.18 -0.76 -3.70
C LEU A 211 17.13 0.31 -4.79
N ARG A 212 17.92 1.39 -4.69
CA ARG A 212 17.96 2.45 -5.72
C ARG A 212 18.29 1.95 -7.12
N HIS A 213 19.13 0.91 -7.21
CA HIS A 213 19.47 0.26 -8.49
C HIS A 213 18.28 -0.41 -9.19
N LEU A 214 17.13 -0.57 -8.52
CA LEU A 214 15.91 -1.07 -9.17
C LEU A 214 15.20 0.00 -10.02
N LEU A 215 15.61 1.26 -9.93
CA LEU A 215 15.04 2.37 -10.70
C LEU A 215 15.93 2.87 -11.84
N SER A 216 17.18 2.40 -11.91
CA SER A 216 18.13 2.67 -13.01
C SER A 216 17.92 1.70 -14.16
#